data_AF-A0A7K7VTK9-F1
#
_entry.id   AF-A0A7K7VTK9-F1
#
_cell.length_a   1.000
_cell.length_b   1.000
_cell.length_c   1.000
_cell.angle_alpha   90.00
_cell.angle_beta   90.00
_cell.angle_gamma   90.00
#
_symmetry.space_group_name_H-M   'P 1'
#
loop_
_entity.id
_entity.type
_entity.pdbx_description
1 polymer ?
#
loop_
_entity_poly.entity_id
_entity_poly.type
_entity_poly.pdbx_seq_one_letter_code
_entity_poly.pdbx_strand_id
1 'polypeptide(L)'
;NWRRRIREIREVRAVRYQERFKHILVDGDTLSYHGSSGEVGCYVAPRPLTRDNNYFEVSIVDSGVRGTIAVGLVPQYYSLDHQPGWLPDSVAYHADDGKLYSGRAKGRQFGTKCSSGDRIGCGIELVSFEVQTAQIFFTKNGKRVGSTIMPLSPDGLFPAVGMHSLGEEVRLHLHAELATEEDDSAMMVDSYEDEWGRLHDVKVCGTLLEYVGKGKSIIDVGLAQARRPLSTRSHYFEVEIVDPGEKCYIALGLARKDYPKNRHPGWSRGSVAYHADDGKIFHGSGVGDPFGPRCYKGDIMGCGIMFPRDYILDSEGTAAGGGGRLG
;
A
#
# COMPACT_ATOMS: atom_id res chain seq x y z
N ASN A 1 14.94 -53.64 -2.11
CA ASN A 1 14.77 -52.71 -3.25
C ASN A 1 14.50 -51.26 -2.80
N TRP A 2 15.24 -50.78 -1.79
CA TRP A 2 15.00 -49.47 -1.13
C TRP A 2 15.39 -48.27 -2.00
N ARG A 3 16.50 -48.39 -2.75
CA ARG A 3 16.98 -47.35 -3.67
C ARG A 3 16.00 -47.06 -4.82
N ARG A 4 15.30 -48.08 -5.34
CA ARG A 4 14.29 -47.93 -6.40
C ARG A 4 13.04 -47.23 -5.89
N ARG A 5 12.62 -47.54 -4.66
CA ARG A 5 11.48 -46.91 -3.98
C ARG A 5 11.75 -45.44 -3.61
N ILE A 6 12.97 -45.10 -3.19
CA ILE A 6 13.39 -43.70 -2.99
C ILE A 6 13.42 -42.94 -4.32
N ARG A 7 13.90 -43.58 -5.39
CA ARG A 7 13.94 -42.99 -6.72
C ARG A 7 12.53 -42.74 -7.26
N GLU A 8 11.60 -43.68 -7.12
CA GLU A 8 10.18 -43.49 -7.43
C GLU A 8 9.56 -42.38 -6.59
N ILE A 9 9.79 -42.32 -5.28
CA ILE A 9 9.27 -41.22 -4.43
C ILE A 9 9.84 -39.87 -4.85
N ARG A 10 11.12 -39.81 -5.22
CA ARG A 10 11.78 -38.59 -5.73
C ARG A 10 11.25 -38.20 -7.10
N GLU A 11 11.05 -39.14 -8.02
CA GLU A 11 10.49 -38.90 -9.36
C GLU A 11 9.02 -38.47 -9.26
N VAL A 12 8.20 -39.12 -8.42
CA VAL A 12 6.80 -38.71 -8.15
C VAL A 12 6.73 -37.33 -7.49
N ARG A 13 7.66 -36.98 -6.59
CA ARG A 13 7.77 -35.62 -6.03
C ARG A 13 8.26 -34.61 -7.06
N ALA A 14 9.22 -34.97 -7.92
CA ALA A 14 9.74 -34.08 -8.96
C ALA A 14 8.69 -33.71 -10.00
N VAL A 15 7.80 -34.64 -10.38
CA VAL A 15 6.67 -34.38 -11.28
C VAL A 15 5.60 -33.48 -10.63
N ARG A 16 5.45 -33.53 -9.29
CA ARG A 16 4.46 -32.72 -8.56
C ARG A 16 4.81 -31.23 -8.45
N TYR A 17 6.09 -30.86 -8.59
CA TYR A 17 6.57 -29.49 -8.39
C TYR A 17 7.25 -28.93 -9.65
N GLN A 18 6.61 -29.13 -10.81
CA GLN A 18 6.97 -28.43 -12.05
C GLN A 18 6.02 -27.26 -12.27
N GLU A 19 6.54 -26.19 -12.86
CA GLU A 19 5.71 -25.13 -13.39
C GLU A 19 4.79 -25.69 -14.48
N ARG A 20 3.59 -25.13 -14.58
CA ARG A 20 2.58 -25.56 -15.55
C ARG A 20 2.07 -24.34 -16.28
N PHE A 21 2.16 -24.31 -17.60
CA PHE A 21 1.68 -23.18 -18.37
C PHE A 21 1.16 -23.57 -19.74
N LYS A 22 0.30 -22.71 -20.29
CA LYS A 22 -0.23 -22.80 -21.65
C LYS A 22 -0.37 -21.38 -22.22
N HIS A 23 -0.10 -21.22 -23.51
CA HIS A 23 -0.15 -19.93 -24.23
C HIS A 23 0.64 -18.78 -23.56
N ILE A 24 1.69 -19.14 -22.82
CA ILE A 24 2.63 -18.23 -22.18
C ILE A 24 4.04 -18.75 -22.50
N LEU A 25 4.92 -17.84 -22.92
CA LEU A 25 6.36 -18.09 -22.99
C LEU A 25 6.98 -17.71 -21.64
N VAL A 26 7.89 -18.57 -21.17
CA VAL A 26 8.61 -18.38 -19.90
C VAL A 26 10.08 -18.21 -20.22
N ASP A 27 10.65 -17.05 -19.90
CA ASP A 27 12.09 -16.77 -20.01
C ASP A 27 12.60 -16.22 -18.67
N GLY A 28 13.20 -17.11 -17.88
CA GLY A 28 13.54 -16.84 -16.48
C GLY A 28 12.28 -16.45 -15.69
N ASP A 29 12.30 -15.24 -15.13
CA ASP A 29 11.18 -14.67 -14.37
C ASP A 29 10.18 -13.89 -15.24
N THR A 30 10.41 -13.81 -16.56
CA THR A 30 9.54 -13.09 -17.49
C THR A 30 8.52 -14.04 -18.11
N LEU A 31 7.24 -13.66 -18.04
CA LEU A 31 6.12 -14.37 -18.65
C LEU A 31 5.50 -13.49 -19.73
N SER A 32 5.43 -13.98 -20.95
CA SER A 32 4.88 -13.22 -22.09
C SER A 32 3.75 -14.01 -22.75
N TYR A 33 2.64 -13.36 -23.07
CA TYR A 33 1.50 -14.00 -23.73
C TYR A 33 1.87 -14.47 -25.13
N HIS A 34 1.52 -15.72 -25.44
CA HIS A 34 1.79 -16.39 -26.72
C HIS A 34 0.61 -17.28 -27.13
N GLY A 35 -0.61 -16.73 -27.01
CA GLY A 35 -1.83 -17.34 -27.50
C GLY A 35 -2.34 -16.69 -28.79
N SER A 36 -3.22 -17.40 -29.50
CA SER A 36 -3.97 -16.89 -30.65
C SER A 36 -5.21 -16.12 -30.19
N SER A 37 -5.91 -15.46 -31.12
CA SER A 37 -7.09 -14.63 -30.80
C SER A 37 -8.15 -15.40 -30.01
N GLY A 38 -8.34 -15.02 -28.74
CA GLY A 38 -9.37 -15.56 -27.85
C GLY A 38 -8.90 -16.67 -26.90
N GLU A 39 -7.67 -17.18 -27.04
CA GLU A 39 -7.11 -18.19 -26.14
C GLU A 39 -6.63 -17.56 -24.83
N VAL A 40 -6.88 -18.21 -23.69
CA VAL A 40 -6.36 -17.75 -22.40
C VAL A 40 -5.00 -18.38 -22.16
N GLY A 41 -4.02 -17.55 -21.83
CA GLY A 41 -2.75 -17.98 -21.26
C GLY A 41 -2.85 -18.09 -19.74
N CYS A 42 -2.27 -19.14 -19.19
CA CYS A 42 -2.23 -19.36 -17.74
C CYS A 42 -0.92 -20.05 -17.37
N TYR A 43 -0.30 -19.54 -16.31
CA TYR A 43 0.92 -20.04 -15.69
C TYR A 43 0.63 -20.33 -14.23
N VAL A 44 1.09 -21.47 -13.74
CA VAL A 44 1.02 -21.90 -12.34
C VAL A 44 2.42 -22.25 -11.88
N ALA A 45 2.86 -21.61 -10.80
CA ALA A 45 4.18 -21.77 -10.23
C ALA A 45 4.42 -23.21 -9.72
N PRO A 46 5.68 -23.65 -9.60
CA PRO A 46 6.01 -25.02 -9.23
C PRO A 46 5.72 -25.37 -7.77
N ARG A 47 5.60 -24.38 -6.87
CA ARG A 47 5.43 -24.59 -5.42
C ARG A 47 4.26 -23.77 -4.87
N PRO A 48 3.51 -24.30 -3.88
CA PRO A 48 2.50 -23.50 -3.20
C PRO A 48 3.17 -22.47 -2.29
N LEU A 49 2.41 -21.45 -1.91
CA LEU A 49 2.82 -20.57 -0.83
C LEU A 49 2.89 -21.36 0.49
N THR A 50 3.83 -20.98 1.35
CA THR A 50 4.08 -21.59 2.67
C THR A 50 4.09 -20.51 3.74
N ARG A 51 4.17 -20.89 5.02
CA ARG A 51 4.34 -19.93 6.13
C ARG A 51 5.56 -19.01 5.94
N ASP A 52 6.66 -19.55 5.43
CA ASP A 52 7.92 -18.81 5.24
C ASP A 52 7.98 -18.03 3.92
N ASN A 53 7.18 -18.44 2.93
CA ASN A 53 7.06 -17.77 1.63
C ASN A 53 5.59 -17.63 1.29
N ASN A 54 4.92 -16.71 1.98
CA ASN A 54 3.47 -16.52 1.95
C ASN A 54 3.02 -15.37 1.04
N TYR A 55 3.93 -14.76 0.28
CA TYR A 55 3.66 -13.62 -0.58
C TYR A 55 4.47 -13.72 -1.88
N PHE A 56 3.91 -13.21 -2.97
CA PHE A 56 4.61 -13.03 -4.24
C PHE A 56 4.07 -11.81 -4.97
N GLU A 57 4.85 -11.30 -5.92
CA GLU A 57 4.45 -10.15 -6.74
C GLU A 57 4.62 -10.42 -8.23
N VAL A 58 3.90 -9.63 -9.02
CA VAL A 58 3.94 -9.62 -10.47
C VAL A 58 4.01 -8.18 -10.94
N SER A 59 5.10 -7.82 -11.61
CA SER A 59 5.25 -6.51 -12.25
C SER A 59 4.71 -6.57 -13.66
N ILE A 60 3.82 -5.66 -14.03
CA ILE A 60 3.30 -5.54 -15.39
C ILE A 60 4.33 -4.80 -16.22
N VAL A 61 5.02 -5.53 -17.11
CA VAL A 61 6.00 -4.94 -18.03
C VAL A 61 5.26 -4.27 -19.18
N ASP A 62 4.30 -4.99 -19.77
CA ASP A 62 3.41 -4.48 -20.80
C ASP A 62 1.98 -5.01 -20.58
N SER A 63 1.00 -4.12 -20.54
CA SER A 63 -0.42 -4.48 -20.44
C SER A 63 -0.98 -5.09 -21.73
N GLY A 64 -0.24 -5.03 -22.84
CA GLY A 64 -0.72 -5.48 -24.14
C GLY A 64 -1.97 -4.74 -24.60
N VAL A 65 -2.75 -5.37 -25.48
CA VAL A 65 -3.91 -4.75 -26.12
C VAL A 65 -5.08 -4.51 -25.15
N ARG A 66 -5.31 -5.42 -24.19
CA ARG A 66 -6.50 -5.39 -23.31
C ARG A 66 -6.18 -5.24 -21.82
N GLY A 67 -4.93 -5.47 -21.38
CA GLY A 67 -4.59 -5.45 -19.96
C GLY A 67 -5.24 -6.56 -19.14
N THR A 68 -5.67 -7.65 -19.80
CA THR A 68 -6.40 -8.78 -19.21
C THR A 68 -5.47 -9.75 -18.50
N ILE A 69 -4.70 -9.20 -17.56
CA ILE A 69 -3.75 -9.90 -16.72
C ILE A 69 -4.41 -10.20 -15.38
N ALA A 70 -4.38 -11.46 -14.95
CA ALA A 70 -4.88 -11.91 -13.66
C ALA A 70 -3.75 -12.44 -12.80
N VAL A 71 -3.70 -12.03 -11.53
CA VAL A 71 -2.70 -12.49 -10.56
C VAL A 71 -3.42 -13.06 -9.35
N GLY A 72 -3.05 -14.26 -8.91
CA GLY A 72 -3.74 -14.88 -7.79
C GLY A 72 -3.24 -16.26 -7.41
N LEU A 73 -4.12 -17.01 -6.74
CA LEU A 73 -3.85 -18.33 -6.20
C LEU A 73 -4.83 -19.36 -6.74
N VAL A 74 -4.30 -20.54 -7.08
CA VAL A 74 -5.04 -21.65 -7.68
C VAL A 74 -4.65 -22.99 -7.05
N PRO A 75 -5.47 -24.04 -7.14
CA PRO A 75 -5.09 -25.38 -6.71
C PRO A 75 -4.07 -26.02 -7.67
N GLN A 76 -3.36 -27.04 -7.19
CA GLN A 76 -2.30 -27.74 -7.94
C GLN A 76 -2.69 -28.13 -9.38
N TYR A 77 -3.95 -28.55 -9.59
CA TYR A 77 -4.47 -29.05 -10.87
C TYR A 77 -5.46 -28.08 -11.53
N TYR A 78 -5.16 -26.77 -11.47
CA TYR A 78 -5.95 -25.77 -12.17
C TYR A 78 -5.93 -25.95 -13.70
N SER A 79 -7.02 -25.60 -14.38
CA SER A 79 -7.09 -25.57 -15.84
C SER A 79 -6.22 -24.43 -16.39
N LEU A 80 -5.40 -24.73 -17.41
CA LEU A 80 -4.54 -23.72 -18.03
C LEU A 80 -5.25 -22.94 -19.15
N ASP A 81 -6.54 -23.21 -19.38
CA ASP A 81 -7.39 -22.56 -20.38
C ASP A 81 -8.31 -21.49 -19.76
N HIS A 82 -8.15 -21.21 -18.46
CA HIS A 82 -8.98 -20.27 -17.72
C HIS A 82 -8.11 -19.33 -16.90
N GLN A 83 -8.58 -18.09 -16.77
CA GLN A 83 -7.93 -17.11 -15.91
C GLN A 83 -8.04 -17.54 -14.45
N PRO A 84 -6.97 -17.37 -13.64
CA PRO A 84 -7.06 -17.51 -12.19
C PRO A 84 -8.28 -16.76 -11.61
N GLY A 85 -8.98 -17.39 -10.67
CA GLY A 85 -10.20 -16.86 -10.05
C GLY A 85 -11.52 -17.20 -10.78
N TRP A 86 -11.48 -17.71 -12.02
CA TRP A 86 -12.70 -18.05 -12.78
C TRP A 86 -13.31 -19.40 -12.43
N LEU A 87 -12.49 -20.37 -12.01
CA LEU A 87 -12.92 -21.71 -11.61
C LEU A 87 -12.90 -21.89 -10.08
N PRO A 88 -13.63 -22.87 -9.53
CA PRO A 88 -13.67 -23.17 -8.09
C PRO A 88 -12.29 -23.26 -7.44
N ASP A 89 -12.24 -22.99 -6.13
CA ASP A 89 -11.04 -23.08 -5.30
C ASP A 89 -9.87 -22.20 -5.77
N SER A 90 -10.15 -21.17 -6.57
CA SER A 90 -9.18 -20.16 -6.98
C SER A 90 -9.66 -18.74 -6.70
N VAL A 91 -8.70 -17.83 -6.54
CA VAL A 91 -8.93 -16.40 -6.38
C VAL A 91 -7.90 -15.59 -7.15
N ALA A 92 -8.30 -14.48 -7.76
CA ALA A 92 -7.37 -13.58 -8.42
C ALA A 92 -7.87 -12.14 -8.48
N TYR A 93 -6.90 -11.23 -8.56
CA TYR A 93 -7.10 -9.82 -8.88
C TYR A 93 -6.81 -9.58 -10.35
N HIS A 94 -7.76 -8.96 -11.06
CA HIS A 94 -7.70 -8.75 -12.50
C HIS A 94 -7.35 -7.29 -12.81
N ALA A 95 -6.32 -7.08 -13.64
CA ALA A 95 -5.75 -5.77 -13.91
C ALA A 95 -6.66 -4.88 -14.76
N ASP A 96 -7.40 -5.44 -15.72
CA ASP A 96 -8.23 -4.72 -16.70
C ASP A 96 -9.44 -4.03 -16.07
N ASP A 97 -9.98 -4.59 -14.98
CA ASP A 97 -11.18 -4.09 -14.32
C ASP A 97 -11.03 -3.80 -12.82
N GLY A 98 -9.91 -4.17 -12.21
CA GLY A 98 -9.66 -3.99 -10.78
C GLY A 98 -10.61 -4.81 -9.89
N LYS A 99 -11.20 -5.88 -10.41
CA LYS A 99 -12.12 -6.74 -9.67
C LYS A 99 -11.40 -7.96 -9.09
N LEU A 100 -12.00 -8.50 -8.04
CA LEU A 100 -11.63 -9.79 -7.49
C LEU A 100 -12.53 -10.88 -8.05
N TYR A 101 -11.93 -11.92 -8.61
CA TYR A 101 -12.60 -13.14 -9.06
C TYR A 101 -12.31 -14.26 -8.08
N SER A 102 -13.34 -15.00 -7.68
CA SER A 102 -13.23 -16.05 -6.66
C SER A 102 -14.20 -17.18 -6.99
N GLY A 103 -13.70 -18.24 -7.63
CA GLY A 103 -14.50 -19.41 -7.95
C GLY A 103 -15.45 -19.30 -9.16
N ARG A 104 -15.51 -18.15 -9.84
CA ARG A 104 -16.47 -17.89 -10.94
C ARG A 104 -16.06 -16.72 -11.84
N ALA A 105 -16.46 -16.77 -13.12
CA ALA A 105 -16.25 -15.70 -14.11
C ALA A 105 -17.16 -14.46 -13.91
N LYS A 106 -17.38 -14.05 -12.66
CA LYS A 106 -18.10 -12.83 -12.30
C LYS A 106 -17.37 -12.14 -11.14
N GLY A 107 -16.57 -11.14 -11.49
CA GLY A 107 -15.79 -10.37 -10.53
C GLY A 107 -16.64 -9.47 -9.65
N ARG A 108 -16.15 -9.19 -8.44
CA ARG A 108 -16.69 -8.17 -7.52
C ARG A 108 -15.77 -6.95 -7.49
N GLN A 109 -16.32 -5.75 -7.33
CA GLN A 109 -15.51 -4.55 -7.15
C GLN A 109 -14.58 -4.75 -5.94
N PHE A 110 -13.30 -4.43 -6.10
CA PHE A 110 -12.30 -4.70 -5.07
C PHE A 110 -11.20 -3.64 -5.02
N GLY A 111 -10.57 -3.33 -6.15
CA GLY A 111 -9.53 -2.31 -6.25
C GLY A 111 -9.66 -1.45 -7.49
N THR A 112 -8.55 -0.85 -7.93
CA THR A 112 -8.45 -0.05 -9.15
C THR A 112 -7.69 -0.80 -10.23
N LYS A 113 -7.99 -0.50 -11.49
CA LYS A 113 -7.29 -1.09 -12.65
C LYS A 113 -5.76 -0.93 -12.54
N CYS A 114 -5.03 -1.86 -13.13
CA CYS A 114 -3.56 -1.83 -13.23
C CYS A 114 -3.12 -1.74 -14.69
N SER A 115 -1.99 -1.09 -14.94
CA SER A 115 -1.39 -0.92 -16.28
C SER A 115 0.11 -1.20 -16.26
N SER A 116 0.78 -1.10 -17.41
CA SER A 116 2.25 -1.18 -17.49
C SER A 116 2.91 -0.28 -16.44
N GLY A 117 3.90 -0.83 -15.73
CA GLY A 117 4.59 -0.19 -14.60
C GLY A 117 3.97 -0.49 -13.23
N ASP A 118 2.70 -0.89 -13.15
CA ASP A 118 2.09 -1.32 -11.89
C ASP A 118 2.56 -2.73 -11.48
N ARG A 119 2.44 -3.01 -10.19
CA ARG A 119 2.83 -4.25 -9.54
C ARG A 119 1.66 -4.77 -8.71
N ILE A 120 1.27 -6.02 -8.94
CA ILE A 120 0.22 -6.70 -8.20
C ILE A 120 0.88 -7.73 -7.28
N GLY A 121 0.59 -7.66 -5.99
CA GLY A 121 1.00 -8.69 -5.04
C GLY A 121 -0.19 -9.52 -4.54
N CYS A 122 0.10 -10.76 -4.18
CA CYS A 122 -0.88 -11.69 -3.63
C CYS A 122 -0.20 -12.53 -2.54
N GLY A 123 -0.87 -12.67 -1.40
CA GLY A 123 -0.35 -13.46 -0.29
C GLY A 123 -1.42 -14.03 0.62
N ILE A 124 -0.99 -14.88 1.54
CA ILE A 124 -1.81 -15.55 2.55
C ILE A 124 -1.42 -15.02 3.92
N GLU A 125 -2.40 -14.64 4.74
CA GLU A 125 -2.13 -14.24 6.13
C GLU A 125 -1.49 -15.38 6.93
N LEU A 126 -0.49 -15.07 7.75
CA LEU A 126 0.24 -16.09 8.52
C LEU A 126 -0.67 -16.89 9.45
N VAL A 127 -1.69 -16.24 10.03
CA VAL A 127 -2.68 -16.89 10.90
C VAL A 127 -3.46 -18.00 10.19
N SER A 128 -3.61 -17.93 8.86
CA SER A 128 -4.35 -18.92 8.08
C SER A 128 -3.74 -20.31 8.14
N PHE A 129 -2.41 -20.40 8.28
CA PHE A 129 -1.70 -21.68 8.40
C PHE A 129 -1.97 -22.38 9.75
N GLU A 130 -2.60 -21.71 10.71
CA GLU A 130 -2.96 -22.26 12.02
C GLU A 130 -4.44 -22.69 12.08
N VAL A 131 -5.31 -22.01 11.33
CA VAL A 131 -6.79 -22.18 11.40
C VAL A 131 -7.40 -22.91 10.20
N GLN A 132 -6.59 -23.48 9.30
CA GLN A 132 -7.01 -24.23 8.10
C GLN A 132 -8.01 -23.50 7.20
N THR A 133 -8.02 -22.17 7.25
CA THR A 133 -8.86 -21.29 6.43
C THR A 133 -7.97 -20.23 5.80
N ALA A 134 -7.88 -20.20 4.48
CA ALA A 134 -7.00 -19.29 3.74
C ALA A 134 -7.60 -17.87 3.67
N GLN A 135 -7.01 -16.93 4.42
CA GLN A 135 -7.26 -15.50 4.28
C GLN A 135 -6.21 -14.94 3.33
N ILE A 136 -6.66 -14.56 2.14
CA ILE A 136 -5.81 -14.13 1.03
C ILE A 136 -5.95 -12.63 0.90
N PHE A 137 -4.82 -11.93 0.78
CA PHE A 137 -4.79 -10.49 0.57
C PHE A 137 -4.10 -10.17 -0.75
N PHE A 138 -4.37 -8.96 -1.25
CA PHE A 138 -3.76 -8.43 -2.46
C PHE A 138 -3.22 -7.03 -2.22
N THR A 139 -2.15 -6.71 -2.93
CA THR A 139 -1.51 -5.39 -2.93
C THR A 139 -1.44 -4.84 -4.35
N LYS A 140 -1.42 -3.52 -4.47
CA LYS A 140 -1.06 -2.79 -5.68
C LYS A 140 0.06 -1.83 -5.32
N ASN A 141 1.21 -1.97 -5.96
CA ASN A 141 2.41 -1.17 -5.73
C ASN A 141 2.79 -1.16 -4.23
N GLY A 142 2.91 -2.34 -3.62
CA GLY A 142 3.20 -2.53 -2.19
C GLY A 142 2.01 -2.23 -1.26
N LYS A 143 1.05 -1.40 -1.68
CA LYS A 143 -0.08 -1.00 -0.84
C LYS A 143 -1.22 -2.02 -0.87
N ARG A 144 -1.69 -2.44 0.30
CA ARG A 144 -2.83 -3.36 0.44
C ARG A 144 -4.12 -2.80 -0.17
N VAL A 145 -4.74 -3.59 -1.05
CA VAL A 145 -6.04 -3.31 -1.69
C VAL A 145 -7.18 -3.87 -0.85
N GLY A 146 -7.03 -5.09 -0.35
CA GLY A 146 -8.02 -5.76 0.49
C GLY A 146 -7.71 -7.23 0.70
N SER A 147 -8.65 -7.95 1.31
CA SER A 147 -8.53 -9.39 1.57
C SER A 147 -9.84 -10.14 1.31
N THR A 148 -9.74 -11.46 1.18
CA THR A 148 -10.87 -12.39 1.09
C THR A 148 -10.57 -13.66 1.84
N ILE A 149 -11.61 -14.38 2.24
CA ILE A 149 -11.49 -15.67 2.92
C ILE A 149 -11.92 -16.74 1.94
N MET A 150 -11.12 -17.80 1.82
CA MET A 150 -11.48 -19.03 1.12
C MET A 150 -11.63 -20.15 2.15
N PRO A 151 -12.74 -20.93 2.10
CA PRO A 151 -13.02 -22.00 3.06
C PRO A 151 -12.24 -23.28 2.71
N LEU A 152 -10.91 -23.16 2.57
CA LEU A 152 -9.99 -24.24 2.26
C LEU A 152 -8.65 -24.02 2.96
N SER A 153 -7.87 -25.09 3.08
CA SER A 153 -6.53 -25.03 3.67
C SER A 153 -5.62 -24.14 2.82
N PRO A 154 -4.80 -23.26 3.42
CA PRO A 154 -3.80 -22.50 2.68
C PRO A 154 -2.72 -23.41 2.07
N ASP A 155 -2.51 -24.60 2.65
CA ASP A 155 -1.58 -25.59 2.12
C ASP A 155 -2.08 -26.12 0.77
N GLY A 156 -1.39 -25.76 -0.31
CA GLY A 156 -1.72 -26.21 -1.67
C GLY A 156 -2.30 -25.14 -2.59
N LEU A 157 -2.24 -23.87 -2.18
CA LEU A 157 -2.51 -22.72 -3.06
C LEU A 157 -1.22 -22.28 -3.77
N PHE A 158 -1.23 -22.31 -5.10
CA PHE A 158 -0.10 -22.01 -5.96
C PHE A 158 -0.24 -20.62 -6.58
N PRO A 159 0.84 -19.81 -6.59
CA PRO A 159 0.90 -18.58 -7.39
C PRO A 159 0.56 -18.86 -8.85
N ALA A 160 -0.32 -18.04 -9.40
CA ALA A 160 -0.71 -18.14 -10.80
C ALA A 160 -0.88 -16.77 -11.45
N VAL A 161 -0.55 -16.74 -12.73
CA VAL A 161 -0.70 -15.58 -13.61
C VAL A 161 -1.48 -16.02 -14.83
N GLY A 162 -2.48 -15.25 -15.25
CA GLY A 162 -3.15 -15.45 -16.51
C GLY A 162 -3.15 -14.21 -17.38
N MET A 163 -3.24 -14.43 -18.69
CA MET A 163 -3.11 -13.44 -19.76
C MET A 163 -4.11 -13.75 -20.87
N HIS A 164 -4.62 -12.75 -21.56
CA HIS A 164 -5.65 -12.92 -22.59
C HIS A 164 -5.60 -11.88 -23.71
N SER A 165 -4.47 -11.20 -23.90
CA SER A 165 -4.27 -10.35 -25.06
C SER A 165 -2.82 -10.24 -25.52
N LEU A 166 -2.65 -9.98 -26.82
CA LEU A 166 -1.34 -9.82 -27.45
C LEU A 166 -0.55 -8.68 -26.79
N GLY A 167 0.75 -8.91 -26.60
CA GLY A 167 1.67 -7.95 -25.98
C GLY A 167 1.66 -7.94 -24.46
N GLU A 168 0.79 -8.73 -23.79
CA GLU A 168 0.85 -8.84 -22.34
C GLU A 168 2.16 -9.51 -21.91
N GLU A 169 2.89 -8.83 -21.02
CA GLU A 169 4.15 -9.30 -20.47
C GLU A 169 4.27 -8.88 -19.01
N VAL A 170 4.73 -9.80 -18.17
CA VAL A 170 4.96 -9.55 -16.75
C VAL A 170 6.27 -10.15 -16.27
N ARG A 171 6.77 -9.64 -15.14
CA ARG A 171 7.88 -10.23 -14.39
C ARG A 171 7.38 -10.77 -13.06
N LEU A 172 7.64 -12.05 -12.80
CA LEU A 172 7.22 -12.78 -11.62
C LEU A 172 8.29 -12.70 -10.53
N HIS A 173 7.88 -12.37 -9.30
CA HIS A 173 8.75 -12.29 -8.12
C HIS A 173 8.23 -13.24 -7.04
N LEU A 174 8.64 -14.51 -7.11
CA LEU A 174 8.19 -15.57 -6.19
C LEU A 174 8.74 -15.47 -4.75
N HIS A 175 9.78 -14.66 -4.56
CA HIS A 175 10.43 -14.40 -3.29
C HIS A 175 10.32 -12.91 -2.93
N ALA A 176 9.21 -12.28 -3.32
CA ALA A 176 8.93 -10.93 -2.90
C ALA A 176 8.65 -10.93 -1.39
N GLU A 177 9.24 -9.96 -0.70
CA GLU A 177 8.90 -9.69 0.68
C GLU A 177 7.86 -8.56 0.67
N LEU A 178 6.80 -8.73 1.46
CA LEU A 178 5.95 -7.58 1.73
C LEU A 178 6.80 -6.66 2.58
N ALA A 179 7.08 -5.44 2.09
CA ALA A 179 7.60 -4.40 2.96
C ALA A 179 6.64 -4.30 4.16
N THR A 180 7.06 -4.84 5.30
CA THR A 180 6.40 -4.57 6.56
C THR A 180 6.62 -3.09 6.83
N GLU A 181 5.68 -2.42 7.51
CA GLU A 181 5.85 -1.01 7.90
C GLU A 181 7.17 -0.75 8.70
N GLU A 182 7.89 -1.81 9.10
CA GLU A 182 9.24 -1.78 9.68
C GLU A 182 10.39 -1.63 8.65
N ASP A 183 10.24 -2.13 7.41
CA ASP A 183 11.31 -2.17 6.39
C ASP A 183 11.37 -0.89 5.53
N ASP A 184 10.31 -0.08 5.54
CA ASP A 184 10.32 1.30 5.01
C ASP A 184 11.25 2.23 5.83
N SER A 185 11.81 1.76 6.96
CA SER A 185 12.78 2.51 7.76
C SER A 185 14.19 2.50 7.17
N ALA A 186 14.47 1.59 6.23
CA ALA A 186 15.80 1.42 5.66
C ALA A 186 15.70 1.18 4.15
N MET A 187 15.99 2.24 3.37
CA MET A 187 16.31 2.19 1.94
C MET A 187 15.15 2.33 0.94
N MET A 188 14.36 3.41 1.05
CA MET A 188 13.81 4.08 -0.13
C MET A 188 14.25 5.54 -0.15
N VAL A 189 14.79 5.99 -1.29
CA VAL A 189 14.96 7.42 -1.57
C VAL A 189 13.59 7.93 -1.97
N ASP A 190 12.75 8.21 -0.97
CA ASP A 190 11.40 8.71 -1.19
C ASP A 190 11.45 10.13 -1.76
N SER A 191 10.83 10.34 -2.92
CA SER A 191 10.30 11.66 -3.23
C SER A 191 9.09 11.88 -2.31
N TYR A 192 9.29 12.49 -1.13
CA TYR A 192 8.25 12.83 -0.12
C TYR A 192 7.13 13.79 -0.65
N GLU A 193 7.00 13.95 -1.96
CA GLU A 193 5.94 14.73 -2.61
C GLU A 193 4.55 14.11 -2.40
N ASP A 194 4.45 12.79 -2.22
CA ASP A 194 3.17 12.06 -2.09
C ASP A 194 2.54 12.07 -0.67
N GLU A 195 3.25 12.59 0.33
CA GLU A 195 2.75 12.68 1.72
C GLU A 195 1.79 13.84 1.96
N TRP A 196 1.85 14.89 1.13
CA TRP A 196 1.09 16.12 1.32
C TRP A 196 -0.21 16.08 0.51
N GLY A 197 -1.35 16.16 1.20
CA GLY A 197 -2.68 16.05 0.60
C GLY A 197 -3.30 17.39 0.21
N ARG A 198 -2.87 18.49 0.85
CA ARG A 198 -3.32 19.85 0.52
C ARG A 198 -2.16 20.81 0.66
N LEU A 199 -1.82 21.48 -0.45
CA LEU A 199 -0.79 22.50 -0.52
C LEU A 199 -1.44 23.84 -0.94
N HIS A 200 -1.00 24.93 -0.32
CA HIS A 200 -1.35 26.29 -0.70
C HIS A 200 -0.12 27.18 -0.47
N ASP A 201 0.37 27.82 -1.53
CA ASP A 201 1.53 28.71 -1.48
C ASP A 201 2.78 28.07 -0.84
N VAL A 202 2.86 26.74 -0.91
CA VAL A 202 3.99 25.90 -0.49
C VAL A 202 4.31 24.94 -1.62
N LYS A 203 5.58 24.81 -1.96
CA LYS A 203 6.13 23.85 -2.90
C LYS A 203 6.84 22.74 -2.12
N VAL A 204 6.69 21.50 -2.57
CA VAL A 204 7.38 20.33 -2.02
C VAL A 204 8.48 19.93 -2.99
N CYS A 205 9.68 19.67 -2.49
CA CYS A 205 10.79 19.08 -3.25
C CYS A 205 11.46 18.00 -2.39
N GLY A 206 11.10 16.73 -2.58
CA GLY A 206 11.48 15.69 -1.61
C GLY A 206 10.93 16.02 -0.23
N THR A 207 11.76 15.95 0.83
CA THR A 207 11.37 16.33 2.21
C THR A 207 11.19 17.83 2.42
N LEU A 208 11.63 18.67 1.49
CA LEU A 208 11.69 20.11 1.70
C LEU A 208 10.33 20.76 1.41
N LEU A 209 9.83 21.51 2.40
CA LEU A 209 8.72 22.44 2.22
C LEU A 209 9.25 23.86 2.03
N GLU A 210 8.95 24.45 0.88
CA GLU A 210 9.34 25.82 0.54
C GLU A 210 8.11 26.71 0.43
N TYR A 211 8.04 27.79 1.21
CA TYR A 211 7.00 28.80 1.04
C TYR A 211 7.26 29.62 -0.23
N VAL A 212 6.28 29.66 -1.13
CA VAL A 212 6.34 30.35 -2.44
C VAL A 212 5.29 31.46 -2.58
N GLY A 213 4.61 31.79 -1.48
CA GLY A 213 3.59 32.84 -1.43
C GLY A 213 4.16 34.26 -1.35
N LYS A 214 3.25 35.25 -1.27
CA LYS A 214 3.61 36.67 -1.30
C LYS A 214 4.15 37.22 0.03
N GLY A 215 3.71 36.65 1.16
CA GLY A 215 4.12 37.05 2.51
C GLY A 215 3.83 38.50 2.90
N LYS A 216 2.86 39.18 2.26
CA LYS A 216 2.64 40.63 2.45
C LYS A 216 1.68 40.95 3.59
N SER A 217 0.74 40.05 3.89
CA SER A 217 -0.32 40.24 4.85
C SER A 217 -0.54 38.99 5.71
N ILE A 218 -1.27 39.14 6.81
CA ILE A 218 -1.57 38.04 7.76
C ILE A 218 -2.39 36.88 7.15
N ILE A 219 -2.96 37.07 5.96
CA ILE A 219 -3.69 36.04 5.23
C ILE A 219 -2.85 35.35 4.14
N ASP A 220 -1.67 35.88 3.82
CA ASP A 220 -0.74 35.28 2.84
C ASP A 220 0.03 34.12 3.49
N VAL A 221 -0.71 33.13 3.98
CA VAL A 221 -0.16 31.97 4.71
C VAL A 221 0.00 30.80 3.77
N GLY A 222 1.17 30.16 3.82
CA GLY A 222 1.39 28.87 3.20
C GLY A 222 0.85 27.75 4.07
N LEU A 223 0.11 26.80 3.48
CA LEU A 223 -0.36 25.61 4.16
C LEU A 223 0.16 24.36 3.45
N ALA A 224 0.78 23.48 4.22
CA ALA A 224 1.01 22.10 3.84
C ALA A 224 0.29 21.20 4.86
N GLN A 225 -0.66 20.40 4.39
CA GLN A 225 -1.40 19.46 5.22
C GLN A 225 -1.23 18.04 4.68
N ALA A 226 -0.79 17.13 5.56
CA ALA A 226 -0.58 15.72 5.22
C ALA A 226 -1.87 15.05 4.71
N ARG A 227 -1.70 14.09 3.80
CA ARG A 227 -2.78 13.34 3.15
C ARG A 227 -3.45 12.33 4.09
N ARG A 228 -2.69 11.79 5.05
CA ARG A 228 -3.16 10.81 6.04
C ARG A 228 -3.25 11.47 7.42
N PRO A 229 -4.32 11.22 8.20
CA PRO A 229 -4.37 11.65 9.59
C PRO A 229 -3.38 10.85 10.44
N LEU A 230 -2.99 11.41 11.59
CA LEU A 230 -2.30 10.62 12.62
C LEU A 230 -3.19 9.46 13.10
N SER A 231 -2.54 8.36 13.46
CA SER A 231 -3.17 7.12 13.94
C SER A 231 -2.38 6.54 15.10
N THR A 232 -2.90 5.52 15.79
CA THR A 232 -2.19 4.83 16.88
C THR A 232 -0.81 4.31 16.48
N ARG A 233 -0.56 4.09 15.18
CA ARG A 233 0.72 3.63 14.63
C ARG A 233 1.64 4.75 14.16
N SER A 234 1.07 5.88 13.74
CA SER A 234 1.80 7.06 13.26
C SER A 234 1.22 8.27 13.98
N HIS A 235 1.74 8.53 15.18
CA HIS A 235 1.17 9.47 16.14
C HIS A 235 2.10 10.63 16.48
N TYR A 236 3.24 10.73 15.81
CA TYR A 236 4.25 11.77 16.00
C TYR A 236 4.89 12.13 14.64
N PHE A 237 5.23 13.40 14.45
CA PHE A 237 6.00 13.88 13.32
C PHE A 237 6.81 15.11 13.72
N GLU A 238 7.90 15.37 13.01
CA GLU A 238 8.79 16.50 13.28
C GLU A 238 9.18 17.23 11.99
N VAL A 239 9.58 18.48 12.14
CA VAL A 239 10.04 19.34 11.05
C VAL A 239 11.26 20.11 11.52
N GLU A 240 12.33 20.06 10.73
CA GLU A 240 13.52 20.89 10.91
C GLU A 240 13.35 22.23 10.20
N ILE A 241 13.72 23.32 10.87
CA ILE A 241 13.75 24.66 10.26
C ILE A 241 15.05 24.83 9.46
N VAL A 242 15.00 24.52 8.17
CA VAL A 242 16.15 24.70 7.27
C VAL A 242 16.46 26.18 7.02
N ASP A 243 15.42 26.99 6.83
CA ASP A 243 15.51 28.44 6.69
C ASP A 243 14.27 29.10 7.33
N PRO A 244 14.45 29.95 8.36
CA PRO A 244 13.35 30.64 9.03
C PRO A 244 12.74 31.78 8.20
N GLY A 245 13.36 32.17 7.08
CA GLY A 245 13.03 33.40 6.37
C GLY A 245 13.25 34.64 7.24
N GLU A 246 12.56 35.74 6.92
CA GLU A 246 12.77 37.03 7.59
C GLU A 246 12.22 37.05 9.04
N LYS A 247 11.10 36.35 9.29
CA LYS A 247 10.33 36.48 10.54
C LYS A 247 10.11 35.18 11.30
N CYS A 248 10.52 34.03 10.76
CA CYS A 248 10.29 32.71 11.36
C CYS A 248 8.81 32.38 11.65
N TYR A 249 7.88 32.87 10.81
CA TYR A 249 6.44 32.54 10.93
C TYR A 249 6.16 31.12 10.44
N ILE A 250 6.69 30.15 11.17
CA ILE A 250 6.55 28.72 10.92
C ILE A 250 5.74 28.14 12.08
N ALA A 251 4.68 27.40 11.76
CA ALA A 251 3.82 26.78 12.74
C ALA A 251 3.65 25.29 12.44
N LEU A 252 3.80 24.46 13.47
CA LEU A 252 3.67 23.00 13.40
C LEU A 252 2.50 22.55 14.27
N GLY A 253 1.60 21.72 13.74
CA GLY A 253 0.46 21.28 14.53
C GLY A 253 -0.54 20.37 13.83
N LEU A 254 -1.66 20.13 14.51
CA LEU A 254 -2.75 19.28 14.05
C LEU A 254 -3.94 20.14 13.63
N ALA A 255 -4.61 19.74 12.55
CA ALA A 255 -5.81 20.41 12.06
C ALA A 255 -6.78 19.42 11.40
N ARG A 256 -8.08 19.74 11.44
CA ARG A 256 -9.11 19.00 10.71
C ARG A 256 -8.85 19.02 9.19
N LYS A 257 -9.37 18.01 8.49
CA LYS A 257 -9.20 17.81 7.04
C LYS A 257 -9.59 19.02 6.19
N ASP A 258 -10.57 19.79 6.65
CA ASP A 258 -11.16 20.96 5.98
C ASP A 258 -10.58 22.30 6.47
N TYR A 259 -9.41 22.30 7.13
CA TYR A 259 -8.79 23.52 7.67
C TYR A 259 -8.63 24.62 6.61
N PRO A 260 -8.91 25.91 6.94
CA PRO A 260 -8.73 27.03 6.02
C PRO A 260 -7.28 27.14 5.56
N LYS A 261 -7.08 27.19 4.24
CA LYS A 261 -5.74 27.20 3.62
C LYS A 261 -4.95 28.48 3.84
N ASN A 262 -5.62 29.60 4.10
CA ASN A 262 -5.05 30.94 4.24
C ASN A 262 -4.84 31.35 5.71
N ARG A 263 -4.62 30.39 6.60
CA ARG A 263 -4.41 30.61 8.04
C ARG A 263 -3.40 29.63 8.60
N HIS A 264 -2.61 30.09 9.57
CA HIS A 264 -1.72 29.19 10.29
C HIS A 264 -2.52 28.16 11.10
N PRO A 265 -2.03 26.92 11.22
CA PRO A 265 -2.53 25.97 12.21
C PRO A 265 -2.60 26.60 13.61
N GLY A 266 -3.63 26.24 14.39
CA GLY A 266 -3.87 26.80 15.72
C GLY A 266 -4.73 28.07 15.74
N TRP A 267 -4.90 28.80 14.64
CA TRP A 267 -5.69 30.05 14.61
C TRP A 267 -7.20 29.87 14.40
N SER A 268 -7.65 28.69 13.97
CA SER A 268 -9.07 28.41 13.68
C SER A 268 -9.54 27.12 14.33
N ARG A 269 -10.82 27.05 14.69
CA ARG A 269 -11.40 25.91 15.43
C ARG A 269 -11.05 24.55 14.81
N GLY A 270 -10.81 23.58 15.68
CA GLY A 270 -10.41 22.23 15.26
C GLY A 270 -8.95 22.12 14.85
N SER A 271 -8.09 23.03 15.33
CA SER A 271 -6.64 22.94 15.18
C SER A 271 -5.91 23.33 16.46
N VAL A 272 -4.70 22.80 16.62
CA VAL A 272 -3.74 23.17 17.65
C VAL A 272 -2.36 23.24 17.02
N ALA A 273 -1.56 24.25 17.36
CA ALA A 273 -0.22 24.36 16.80
C ALA A 273 0.74 25.14 17.67
N TYR A 274 2.01 24.75 17.57
CA TYR A 274 3.15 25.43 18.13
C TYR A 274 3.76 26.38 17.09
N HIS A 275 4.01 27.64 17.47
CA HIS A 275 4.52 28.69 16.58
C HIS A 275 5.97 29.02 16.93
N ALA A 276 6.86 28.91 15.94
CA ALA A 276 8.30 29.03 16.09
C ALA A 276 8.77 30.46 16.44
N ASP A 277 8.05 31.48 15.96
CA ASP A 277 8.45 32.88 16.08
C ASP A 277 8.33 33.42 17.50
N ASP A 278 7.31 32.97 18.24
CA ASP A 278 7.02 33.47 19.59
C ASP A 278 7.01 32.41 20.69
N GLY A 279 7.13 31.12 20.33
CA GLY A 279 7.18 30.00 21.28
C GLY A 279 5.84 29.73 21.96
N LYS A 280 4.73 30.16 21.35
CA LYS A 280 3.39 29.94 21.91
C LYS A 280 2.67 28.77 21.24
N ILE A 281 1.71 28.24 21.98
CA ILE A 281 0.74 27.27 21.48
C ILE A 281 -0.61 27.94 21.26
N PHE A 282 -1.24 27.66 20.12
CA PHE A 282 -2.51 28.24 19.72
C PHE A 282 -3.56 27.12 19.58
N HIS A 283 -4.74 27.32 20.18
CA HIS A 283 -5.81 26.32 20.24
C HIS A 283 -7.09 26.84 19.55
N GLY A 284 -7.11 26.75 18.22
CA GLY A 284 -8.21 27.19 17.37
C GLY A 284 -8.64 28.64 17.56
N SER A 285 -7.70 29.50 17.94
CA SER A 285 -7.89 30.88 18.36
C SER A 285 -6.70 31.74 17.90
N GLY A 286 -6.93 33.03 17.63
CA GLY A 286 -5.86 33.97 17.27
C GLY A 286 -5.01 34.43 18.47
N VAL A 287 -5.28 33.93 19.67
CA VAL A 287 -4.55 34.20 20.90
C VAL A 287 -3.86 32.90 21.33
N GLY A 288 -2.55 32.98 21.56
CA GLY A 288 -1.71 31.85 21.96
C GLY A 288 -1.20 32.01 23.39
N ASP A 289 -0.94 30.87 24.02
CA ASP A 289 -0.42 30.76 25.39
C ASP A 289 1.08 30.46 25.39
N PRO A 290 1.87 30.96 26.36
CA PRO A 290 3.27 30.57 26.50
C PRO A 290 3.40 29.05 26.64
N PHE A 291 4.24 28.44 25.81
CA PHE A 291 4.39 26.98 25.77
C PHE A 291 5.86 26.54 25.78
N GLY A 292 6.68 27.11 24.90
CA GLY A 292 8.06 26.69 24.70
C GLY A 292 8.98 27.82 24.25
N PRO A 293 10.25 27.50 23.95
CA PRO A 293 11.22 28.46 23.45
C PRO A 293 11.02 28.77 21.96
N ARG A 294 11.30 29.99 21.53
CA ARG A 294 11.36 30.31 20.09
C ARG A 294 12.33 29.39 19.36
N CYS A 295 12.02 29.06 18.11
CA CYS A 295 12.84 28.20 17.27
C CYS A 295 13.59 29.02 16.20
N TYR A 296 14.75 28.52 15.82
CA TYR A 296 15.70 29.12 14.88
C TYR A 296 16.13 28.11 13.82
N LYS A 297 16.95 28.57 12.88
CA LYS A 297 17.56 27.71 11.86
C LYS A 297 18.29 26.52 12.50
N GLY A 298 17.95 25.31 12.06
CA GLY A 298 18.48 24.04 12.55
C GLY A 298 17.73 23.44 13.73
N ASP A 299 16.75 24.16 14.31
CA ASP A 299 15.91 23.58 15.36
C ASP A 299 14.88 22.62 14.77
N ILE A 300 14.58 21.57 15.53
CA ILE A 300 13.59 20.54 15.19
C ILE A 300 12.35 20.75 16.06
N MET A 301 11.21 20.97 15.41
CA MET A 301 9.90 21.07 16.05
C MET A 301 9.18 19.73 15.92
N GLY A 302 8.63 19.21 17.01
CA GLY A 302 7.86 17.95 17.02
C GLY A 302 6.39 18.17 17.40
N CYS A 303 5.49 17.37 16.82
CA CYS A 303 4.09 17.33 17.19
C CYS A 303 3.60 15.88 17.23
N GLY A 304 2.93 15.52 18.32
CA GLY A 304 2.33 14.19 18.46
C GLY A 304 0.96 14.23 19.14
N ILE A 305 0.25 13.12 19.03
CA ILE A 305 -1.01 12.89 19.72
C ILE A 305 -0.92 11.58 20.50
N MET A 306 -1.33 11.61 21.77
CA MET A 306 -1.45 10.40 22.56
C MET A 306 -2.86 9.81 22.40
N PHE A 307 -2.93 8.55 21.98
CA PHE A 307 -4.17 7.81 21.93
C PHE A 307 -4.41 7.07 23.25
N PRO A 308 -5.61 7.16 23.86
CA PRO A 308 -5.99 6.33 25.00
C PRO A 308 -5.87 4.83 24.68
N ARG A 309 -5.63 3.99 25.69
CA ARG A 309 -5.49 2.53 25.51
C ARG A 309 -6.76 1.86 24.98
N ASP A 310 -7.90 2.47 25.21
CA ASP A 310 -9.24 2.06 24.76
C ASP A 310 -9.70 2.80 23.50
N TYR A 311 -8.78 3.48 22.79
CA TYR A 311 -9.11 4.16 21.55
C TYR A 311 -9.52 3.15 20.46
N ILE A 312 -10.79 3.19 20.08
CA ILE A 312 -11.37 2.44 18.97
C ILE A 312 -11.58 3.43 17.81
N LEU A 313 -11.00 3.10 16.65
CA LEU A 313 -11.26 3.83 15.40
C LEU A 313 -12.68 3.48 14.93
N ASP A 314 -13.66 4.29 15.31
CA ASP A 314 -15.01 4.16 14.75
C ASP A 314 -14.95 4.43 13.24
N SER A 315 -15.45 3.47 12.46
CA SER A 315 -15.36 3.46 11.00
C SER A 315 -16.23 4.51 10.30
N GLU A 316 -16.86 5.45 11.02
CA GLU A 316 -17.51 6.61 10.43
C GLU A 316 -17.24 7.88 11.27
N GLY A 317 -16.87 8.97 10.59
CA GLY A 317 -16.30 10.18 11.16
C GLY A 317 -17.25 11.04 12.01
N THR A 318 -17.69 10.53 13.15
CA THR A 318 -18.33 11.31 14.21
C THR A 318 -17.75 10.92 15.56
N ALA A 319 -16.67 11.59 15.97
CA ALA A 319 -16.26 11.61 17.36
C ALA A 319 -17.29 12.41 18.17
N ALA A 320 -18.24 11.71 18.78
CA ALA A 320 -18.93 12.22 19.96
C ALA A 320 -17.93 12.24 21.13
N GLY A 321 -18.02 13.29 21.95
CA GLY A 321 -16.93 13.73 22.82
C GLY A 321 -16.48 12.71 23.86
N GLY A 322 -15.21 12.33 23.77
CA GLY A 322 -14.41 11.79 24.85
C GLY A 322 -13.10 12.56 24.88
N GLY A 323 -12.86 13.33 25.94
CA GLY A 323 -11.72 14.22 26.05
C GLY A 323 -10.39 13.48 26.03
N GLY A 324 -9.70 13.50 24.88
CA GLY A 324 -8.28 13.18 24.80
C GLY A 324 -7.47 14.32 25.41
N ARG A 325 -6.64 14.01 26.40
CA ARG A 325 -5.70 14.96 26.99
C ARG A 325 -4.47 15.03 26.08
N LEU A 326 -4.21 16.22 25.53
CA LEU A 326 -2.97 16.53 24.81
C LEU A 326 -1.82 16.58 25.83
N GLY A 327 -0.66 16.04 25.47
CA GLY A 327 0.59 16.16 26.23
C GLY A 327 1.74 16.50 25.30
#